data_AF-A0A847GN26-F1
#
_entry.id   AF-A0A847GN26-F1
#
_cell.length_a   1.000
_cell.length_b   1.000
_cell.length_c   1.000
_cell.angle_alpha   90.00
_cell.angle_beta   90.00
_cell.angle_gamma   90.00
#
_symmetry.space_group_name_H-M   'P 1'
#
loop_
_entity.id
_entity.type
_entity.pdbx_description
1 polymer ?
#
loop_
_entity_poly.entity_id
_entity_poly.type
_entity_poly.pdbx_seq_one_letter_code
_entity_poly.pdbx_strand_id
1 'polypeptide(L)'
;MSTSPGSSKPLSIDAPPLKTLRTGRYDSVASLLIALLILVGVCVFSLFVIWLTGRFIFVQRTVPVELVEYAGRGDHAAGFARDMEPPGPEELEEEMYEPQLEATLEAVTEVVTTQTAALDAIATAAEATAKGGGLGDSRGPGPEGEGRSDIIPPWERWEIRYTTSGLDPYSQQLDFFKIELAAAGGGPLVDYAFHLAKAKPDRRTGKPEDEKRMYMTWQRAGGPLAVFDRQLLAKAGVSTQRRLVLQFYPKETEMLLLRLEAEHARGRDAREFLKTIFGVRAARGGYEFFVIDQFFRPAPLM
;
A
#
# COMPACT_ATOMS: atom_id res chain seq x y z
N MET A 1 37.82 28.45 -108.60
CA MET A 1 37.18 29.65 -108.01
C MET A 1 36.33 29.19 -106.84
N SER A 2 36.49 29.58 -105.58
CA SER A 2 37.44 30.45 -104.92
C SER A 2 37.60 29.93 -103.49
N THR A 3 38.82 30.00 -103.00
CA THR A 3 39.22 29.82 -101.60
C THR A 3 38.57 30.87 -100.71
N SER A 4 38.04 30.47 -99.54
CA SER A 4 37.78 31.39 -98.43
C SER A 4 38.38 30.78 -97.15
N PRO A 5 39.40 31.42 -96.53
CA PRO A 5 40.01 30.91 -95.32
C PRO A 5 39.23 31.44 -94.10
N GLY A 6 38.65 30.52 -93.33
CA GLY A 6 38.07 30.81 -92.03
C GLY A 6 39.18 31.17 -91.02
N SER A 7 39.28 32.46 -90.68
CA SER A 7 40.11 32.99 -89.62
C SER A 7 39.59 32.54 -88.24
N SER A 8 40.50 32.08 -87.40
CA SER A 8 40.29 31.73 -86.00
C SER A 8 39.99 32.94 -85.11
N LYS A 9 39.16 32.75 -84.08
CA LYS A 9 39.09 33.61 -82.89
C LYS A 9 38.74 32.76 -81.66
N PRO A 10 39.44 32.90 -80.52
CA PRO A 10 39.25 32.05 -79.35
C PRO A 10 37.98 32.44 -78.57
N LEU A 11 37.29 31.43 -78.02
CA LEU A 11 36.14 31.60 -77.13
C LEU A 11 36.63 32.15 -75.77
N SER A 12 36.43 33.44 -75.52
CA SER A 12 36.46 33.99 -74.17
C SER A 12 35.13 33.64 -73.49
N ILE A 13 35.13 32.65 -72.61
CA ILE A 13 34.00 32.36 -71.72
C ILE A 13 34.10 33.33 -70.54
N ASP A 14 33.42 34.48 -70.66
CA ASP A 14 33.11 35.32 -69.50
C ASP A 14 32.03 34.61 -68.68
N ALA A 15 32.40 34.11 -67.49
CA ALA A 15 31.43 33.63 -66.51
C ALA A 15 30.61 34.84 -65.99
N PRO A 16 29.27 34.78 -66.00
CA PRO A 16 28.47 35.90 -65.50
C PRO A 16 28.68 36.05 -63.99
N PRO A 17 28.78 37.29 -63.47
CA PRO A 17 28.93 37.51 -62.04
C PRO A 17 27.69 36.99 -61.30
N LEU A 18 27.90 36.16 -60.27
CA LEU A 18 26.84 35.68 -59.40
C LEU A 18 26.04 36.87 -58.87
N LYS A 19 24.81 37.01 -59.36
CA LYS A 19 23.86 38.03 -58.95
C LYS A 19 23.57 37.85 -57.47
N THR A 20 24.26 38.62 -56.64
CA THR A 20 24.03 38.68 -55.20
C THR A 20 22.63 39.26 -54.99
N LEU A 21 21.68 38.38 -54.66
CA LEU A 21 20.30 38.75 -54.35
C LEU A 21 20.29 39.57 -53.06
N ARG A 22 20.31 40.90 -53.20
CA ARG A 22 20.06 41.80 -52.07
C ARG A 22 18.59 41.72 -51.72
N THR A 23 18.29 41.26 -50.52
CA THR A 23 16.94 41.24 -49.96
C THR A 23 16.40 42.67 -49.93
N GLY A 24 15.21 42.86 -50.49
CA GLY A 24 14.54 44.16 -50.45
C GLY A 24 14.12 44.48 -49.02
N ARG A 25 14.14 45.76 -48.62
CA ARG A 25 13.64 46.18 -47.29
C ARG A 25 12.22 45.67 -47.01
N TYR A 26 11.41 45.55 -48.05
CA TYR A 26 10.06 44.98 -47.99
C TYR A 26 10.07 43.49 -47.63
N ASP A 27 11.00 42.70 -48.21
CA ASP A 27 11.13 41.26 -47.95
C ASP A 27 11.59 41.01 -46.51
N SER A 28 12.47 41.87 -45.97
CA SER A 28 12.86 41.83 -44.55
C SER A 28 11.71 42.17 -43.59
N VAL A 29 10.84 43.11 -43.95
CA VAL A 29 9.67 43.46 -43.13
C VAL A 29 8.60 42.38 -43.23
N ALA A 30 8.35 41.84 -44.42
CA ALA A 30 7.40 40.75 -44.63
C ALA A 30 7.83 39.48 -43.89
N SER A 31 9.11 39.09 -44.00
CA SER A 31 9.64 37.94 -43.27
C SER A 31 9.64 38.13 -41.76
N LEU A 32 9.88 39.35 -41.25
CA LEU A 32 9.74 39.66 -39.82
C LEU A 32 8.29 39.54 -39.34
N LEU A 33 7.32 40.03 -40.10
CA LEU A 33 5.90 39.92 -39.76
C LEU A 33 5.42 38.45 -39.76
N ILE A 34 5.87 37.66 -40.74
CA ILE A 34 5.57 36.23 -40.82
C ILE A 34 6.22 35.49 -39.64
N ALA A 35 7.48 35.79 -39.31
CA ALA A 35 8.16 35.20 -38.16
C ALA A 35 7.46 35.53 -36.83
N LEU A 36 7.01 36.78 -36.65
CA LEU A 36 6.26 37.20 -35.47
C LEU A 36 4.92 36.44 -35.37
N LEU A 37 4.21 36.30 -36.49
CA LEU A 37 2.93 35.59 -36.54
C LEU A 37 3.09 34.11 -36.18
N ILE A 38 4.14 33.46 -36.71
CA ILE A 38 4.47 32.06 -36.38
C ILE A 38 4.84 31.92 -34.90
N LEU A 39 5.65 32.83 -34.36
CA LEU A 39 6.04 32.82 -32.94
C LEU A 39 4.81 32.90 -32.02
N VAL A 40 3.92 33.85 -32.28
CA VAL A 40 2.68 34.00 -31.51
C VAL A 40 1.79 32.76 -31.65
N GLY A 41 1.66 32.23 -32.88
CA GLY A 41 0.91 31.00 -33.13
C GLY A 41 1.43 29.80 -32.34
N VAL A 42 2.75 29.60 -32.29
CA VAL A 42 3.38 28.51 -31.52
C VAL A 42 3.18 28.70 -30.02
N CYS A 43 3.28 29.93 -29.50
CA CYS A 43 3.01 30.21 -28.09
C CYS A 43 1.56 29.89 -27.71
N VAL A 44 0.59 30.36 -28.49
CA VAL A 44 -0.83 30.11 -28.24
C VAL A 44 -1.16 28.61 -28.39
N PHE A 45 -0.61 27.95 -29.41
CA PHE A 45 -0.77 26.51 -29.59
C PHE A 45 -0.19 25.71 -28.41
N SER A 46 0.97 26.11 -27.89
CA SER A 46 1.58 25.47 -26.72
C SER A 46 0.72 25.63 -25.48
N LEU A 47 0.19 26.83 -25.22
CA LEU A 47 -0.75 27.09 -24.13
C LEU A 47 -2.04 26.28 -24.31
N PHE A 48 -2.54 26.15 -25.54
CA PHE A 48 -3.70 25.33 -25.85
C PHE A 48 -3.42 23.85 -25.56
N VAL A 49 -2.26 23.31 -25.95
CA VAL A 49 -1.87 21.93 -25.63
C VAL A 49 -1.75 21.73 -24.12
N ILE A 50 -1.09 22.63 -23.39
CA ILE A 50 -0.99 22.56 -21.92
C ILE A 50 -2.39 22.59 -21.27
N TRP A 51 -3.26 23.48 -21.73
CA TRP A 51 -4.65 23.56 -21.26
C TRP A 51 -5.44 22.29 -21.58
N LEU A 52 -5.30 21.76 -22.79
CA LEU A 52 -5.98 20.56 -23.27
C LEU A 52 -5.50 19.32 -22.49
N THR A 53 -4.19 19.18 -22.29
CA THR A 53 -3.60 18.14 -21.43
C THR A 53 -4.09 18.29 -19.99
N GLY A 54 -4.12 19.50 -19.44
CA GLY A 54 -4.69 19.77 -18.11
C GLY A 54 -6.18 19.39 -18.00
N ARG A 55 -6.96 19.55 -19.07
CA ARG A 55 -8.39 19.21 -19.10
C ARG A 55 -8.65 17.70 -19.19
N PHE A 56 -7.73 16.95 -19.79
CA PHE A 56 -7.77 15.49 -19.92
C PHE A 56 -7.05 14.74 -18.78
N ILE A 57 -6.29 15.43 -17.93
CA ILE A 57 -5.89 14.88 -16.63
C ILE A 57 -7.18 14.73 -15.83
N PHE A 58 -7.69 13.50 -15.80
CA PHE A 58 -8.80 13.08 -14.98
C PHE A 58 -8.51 13.51 -13.54
N VAL A 59 -9.17 14.58 -13.09
CA VAL A 59 -9.38 14.80 -11.67
C VAL A 59 -10.12 13.55 -11.21
N GLN A 60 -9.41 12.66 -10.50
CA GLN A 60 -10.03 11.50 -9.89
C GLN A 60 -11.24 12.03 -9.13
N ARG A 61 -12.45 11.66 -9.56
CA ARG A 61 -13.64 11.92 -8.79
C ARG A 61 -13.33 11.37 -7.41
N THR A 62 -13.21 12.26 -6.43
CA THR A 62 -13.17 11.87 -5.04
C THR A 62 -14.47 11.12 -4.81
N VAL A 63 -14.39 9.79 -4.78
CA VAL A 63 -15.42 8.99 -4.12
C VAL A 63 -15.60 9.68 -2.78
N PRO A 64 -16.82 10.16 -2.44
CA PRO A 64 -17.05 10.69 -1.12
C PRO A 64 -16.81 9.52 -0.17
N VAL A 65 -15.61 9.48 0.42
CA VAL A 65 -15.32 8.63 1.56
C VAL A 65 -16.03 9.31 2.71
N GLU A 66 -17.34 9.07 2.77
CA GLU A 66 -18.13 9.29 3.96
C GLU A 66 -17.40 8.52 5.06
N LEU A 67 -16.81 9.26 6.02
CA LEU A 67 -16.23 8.69 7.22
C LEU A 67 -17.40 8.11 8.01
N VAL A 68 -17.82 6.91 7.65
CA VAL A 68 -18.89 6.22 8.38
C VAL A 68 -18.36 5.97 9.78
N GLU A 69 -19.04 6.49 10.78
CA GLU A 69 -18.79 6.12 12.17
C GLU A 69 -19.08 4.63 12.31
N TYR A 70 -18.02 3.85 12.56
CA TYR A 70 -18.11 2.41 12.74
C TYR A 70 -18.69 2.12 14.13
N ALA A 71 -20.00 1.93 14.22
CA ALA A 71 -20.62 1.39 15.43
C ALA A 71 -20.18 -0.08 15.61
N GLY A 72 -19.82 -0.46 16.83
CA GLY A 72 -19.55 -1.85 17.18
C GLY A 72 -20.77 -2.72 16.86
N ARG A 73 -20.53 -3.88 16.24
CA ARG A 73 -21.54 -4.82 15.78
C ARG A 73 -22.55 -5.15 16.88
N GLY A 74 -23.84 -4.91 16.61
CA GLY A 74 -24.95 -5.51 17.35
C GLY A 74 -25.06 -7.00 17.05
N ASP A 75 -25.68 -7.75 17.97
CA ASP A 75 -25.80 -9.21 17.91
C ASP A 75 -26.23 -9.73 16.51
N HIS A 76 -25.50 -10.74 16.01
CA HIS A 76 -25.86 -11.62 14.87
C HIS A 76 -25.47 -11.28 13.41
N ALA A 77 -24.51 -10.39 13.11
CA ALA A 77 -24.00 -10.29 11.73
C ALA A 77 -22.95 -11.39 11.40
N ALA A 78 -23.19 -12.21 10.37
CA ALA A 78 -22.26 -13.24 9.93
C ALA A 78 -20.88 -12.65 9.56
N GLY A 79 -19.78 -13.20 10.13
CA GLY A 79 -18.41 -12.78 9.87
C GLY A 79 -17.38 -13.82 10.31
N PHE A 80 -16.18 -13.76 9.73
CA PHE A 80 -15.16 -14.82 9.74
C PHE A 80 -14.34 -14.97 11.03
N ALA A 81 -14.71 -14.34 12.15
CA ALA A 81 -13.84 -14.29 13.32
C ALA A 81 -14.34 -15.06 14.55
N ARG A 82 -15.42 -15.87 14.48
CA ARG A 82 -15.83 -16.72 15.62
C ARG A 82 -16.32 -18.15 15.31
N ASP A 83 -16.60 -18.51 14.05
CA ASP A 83 -17.03 -19.88 13.68
C ASP A 83 -15.99 -20.60 12.80
N MET A 84 -14.70 -20.50 13.11
CA MET A 84 -13.72 -21.48 12.60
C MET A 84 -13.69 -22.62 13.61
N GLU A 85 -14.33 -23.74 13.27
CA GLU A 85 -14.17 -25.01 13.97
C GLU A 85 -12.67 -25.29 14.14
N PRO A 86 -12.17 -25.60 15.35
CA PRO A 86 -10.77 -25.94 15.54
C PRO A 86 -10.40 -27.12 14.62
N PRO A 87 -9.21 -27.11 13.98
CA PRO A 87 -8.81 -28.17 13.07
C PRO A 87 -8.86 -29.52 13.80
N GLY A 88 -9.49 -30.50 13.14
CA GLY A 88 -9.62 -31.84 13.68
C GLY A 88 -8.24 -32.49 13.88
N PRO A 89 -8.09 -33.40 14.85
CA PRO A 89 -6.82 -34.04 15.18
C PRO A 89 -6.18 -34.84 14.02
N GLU A 90 -6.90 -35.06 12.92
CA GLU A 90 -6.43 -35.79 11.75
C GLU A 90 -5.55 -34.92 10.82
N GLU A 91 -5.68 -33.58 10.83
CA GLU A 91 -4.84 -32.68 10.01
C GLU A 91 -3.49 -32.34 10.68
N LEU A 92 -3.35 -32.60 11.99
CA LEU A 92 -2.10 -32.41 12.72
C LEU A 92 -1.03 -33.46 12.38
N GLU A 93 -1.43 -34.62 11.85
CA GLU A 93 -0.49 -35.70 11.49
C GLU A 93 0.15 -35.49 10.11
N GLU A 94 -0.52 -34.80 9.17
CA GLU A 94 0.03 -34.55 7.82
C GLU A 94 1.08 -33.43 7.79
N GLU A 95 1.04 -32.47 8.72
CA GLU A 95 2.02 -31.36 8.80
C GLU A 95 3.35 -31.73 9.51
N MET A 96 3.47 -32.95 10.05
CA MET A 96 4.69 -33.45 10.71
C MET A 96 5.80 -33.96 9.76
N TYR A 97 5.69 -33.79 8.45
CA TYR A 97 6.81 -34.06 7.53
C TYR A 97 7.79 -32.88 7.46
N GLU A 98 8.83 -33.01 8.29
CA GLU A 98 10.05 -32.22 8.41
C GLU A 98 10.77 -31.87 7.08
N PRO A 99 11.57 -30.79 7.08
CA PRO A 99 12.92 -30.93 6.56
C PRO A 99 14.00 -30.46 7.55
N GLN A 100 14.80 -31.45 7.98
CA GLN A 100 16.22 -31.45 8.36
C GLN A 100 16.80 -30.22 9.07
N LEU A 101 16.77 -30.32 10.40
CA LEU A 101 17.64 -29.65 11.37
C LEU A 101 19.06 -30.22 11.31
N GLU A 102 20.08 -29.39 11.08
CA GLU A 102 21.47 -29.76 11.41
C GLU A 102 22.31 -28.62 12.02
N ALA A 103 21.72 -27.51 12.49
CA ALA A 103 22.49 -26.43 13.12
C ALA A 103 21.82 -25.70 14.31
N THR A 104 20.96 -26.35 15.09
CA THR A 104 20.25 -25.69 16.21
C THR A 104 20.18 -26.49 17.52
N LEU A 105 20.95 -27.58 17.66
CA LEU A 105 20.75 -28.56 18.73
C LEU A 105 21.51 -28.31 20.06
N GLU A 106 22.17 -27.18 20.28
CA GLU A 106 22.89 -26.94 21.55
C GLU A 106 22.16 -26.04 22.56
N ALA A 107 20.98 -25.49 22.22
CA ALA A 107 20.27 -24.53 23.08
C ALA A 107 18.92 -24.99 23.66
N VAL A 108 18.49 -26.25 23.44
CA VAL A 108 17.09 -26.66 23.71
C VAL A 108 16.96 -27.72 24.82
N THR A 109 18.04 -28.24 25.40
CA THR A 109 17.93 -29.35 26.38
C THR A 109 17.50 -28.94 27.80
N GLU A 110 17.54 -27.66 28.18
CA GLU A 110 17.19 -27.22 29.54
C GLU A 110 15.73 -26.76 29.72
N VAL A 111 14.97 -26.57 28.62
CA VAL A 111 13.62 -25.95 28.68
C VAL A 111 12.48 -26.98 28.59
N VAL A 112 12.77 -28.25 28.32
CA VAL A 112 11.74 -29.29 28.05
C VAL A 112 11.01 -29.75 29.33
N THR A 113 11.59 -29.58 30.52
CA THR A 113 10.99 -30.12 31.75
C THR A 113 9.93 -29.20 32.39
N THR A 114 9.86 -27.91 32.02
CA THR A 114 8.87 -26.97 32.56
C THR A 114 7.64 -26.76 31.66
N GLN A 115 7.65 -27.26 30.42
CA GLN A 115 6.53 -27.12 29.47
C GLN A 115 5.41 -28.14 29.68
N THR A 116 5.69 -29.31 30.26
CA THR A 116 4.67 -30.37 30.44
C THR A 116 3.61 -29.99 31.48
N ALA A 117 3.99 -29.30 32.57
CA ALA A 117 3.05 -28.86 33.59
C ALA A 117 2.16 -27.67 33.14
N ALA A 118 2.65 -26.84 32.21
CA ALA A 118 1.88 -25.71 31.69
C ALA A 118 0.87 -26.14 30.60
N LEU A 119 1.21 -27.18 29.81
CA LEU A 119 0.32 -27.74 28.79
C LEU A 119 -0.86 -28.51 29.41
N ASP A 120 -0.64 -29.24 30.50
CA ASP A 120 -1.71 -29.97 31.23
C ASP A 120 -2.77 -29.01 31.82
N ALA A 121 -2.34 -27.82 32.27
CA ALA A 121 -3.24 -26.79 32.78
C ALA A 121 -4.07 -26.13 31.65
N ILE A 122 -3.55 -26.07 30.42
CA ILE A 122 -4.25 -25.52 29.25
C ILE A 122 -5.25 -26.55 28.69
N ALA A 123 -4.90 -27.84 28.65
CA ALA A 123 -5.80 -28.91 28.25
C ALA A 123 -7.01 -29.05 29.19
N THR A 124 -6.78 -28.96 30.51
CA THR A 124 -7.84 -29.02 31.53
C THR A 124 -8.78 -27.81 31.46
N ALA A 125 -8.28 -26.62 31.06
CA ALA A 125 -9.11 -25.42 30.84
C ALA A 125 -9.94 -25.50 29.55
N ALA A 126 -9.45 -26.21 28.52
CA ALA A 126 -10.18 -26.42 27.27
C ALA A 126 -11.37 -27.39 27.45
N GLU A 127 -11.20 -28.46 28.21
CA GLU A 127 -12.29 -29.44 28.46
C GLU A 127 -13.43 -28.88 29.32
N ALA A 128 -13.15 -27.93 30.22
CA ALA A 128 -14.19 -27.27 31.03
C ALA A 128 -15.07 -26.29 30.21
N THR A 129 -14.63 -25.89 29.01
CA THR A 129 -15.33 -24.91 28.15
C THR A 129 -16.22 -25.59 27.11
N ALA A 130 -16.10 -26.91 26.91
CA ALA A 130 -16.81 -27.65 25.86
C ALA A 130 -18.30 -27.96 26.16
N LYS A 131 -18.88 -27.45 27.25
CA LYS A 131 -20.28 -27.74 27.65
C LYS A 131 -21.18 -26.51 27.89
N GLY A 132 -20.75 -25.32 27.50
CA GLY A 132 -21.59 -24.11 27.53
C GLY A 132 -21.80 -23.57 26.12
N GLY A 133 -23.06 -23.46 25.68
CA GLY A 133 -23.41 -22.79 24.43
C GLY A 133 -22.77 -21.41 24.38
N GLY A 134 -21.97 -21.15 23.34
CA GLY A 134 -21.09 -20.01 23.23
C GLY A 134 -21.84 -18.68 23.32
N LEU A 135 -21.76 -18.05 24.49
CA LEU A 135 -22.18 -16.67 24.66
C LEU A 135 -21.06 -15.76 24.14
N GLY A 136 -21.44 -14.85 23.24
CA GLY A 136 -20.56 -13.93 22.54
C GLY A 136 -19.74 -12.99 23.44
N ASP A 137 -18.88 -12.23 22.76
CA ASP A 137 -17.89 -11.30 23.30
C ASP A 137 -18.39 -10.41 24.45
N SER A 138 -17.74 -10.44 25.61
CA SER A 138 -18.10 -9.66 26.80
C SER A 138 -17.63 -8.19 26.75
N ARG A 139 -17.34 -7.66 25.57
CA ARG A 139 -17.04 -6.24 25.37
C ARG A 139 -18.38 -5.50 25.22
N GLY A 140 -18.62 -4.54 26.12
CA GLY A 140 -19.93 -3.87 26.22
C GLY A 140 -20.38 -3.23 24.90
N PRO A 141 -21.70 -3.20 24.63
CA PRO A 141 -22.24 -2.57 23.44
C PRO A 141 -21.77 -1.11 23.38
N GLY A 142 -21.22 -0.71 22.22
CA GLY A 142 -20.95 0.69 21.95
C GLY A 142 -22.25 1.49 21.97
N PRO A 143 -22.21 2.81 22.26
CA PRO A 143 -23.40 3.64 22.26
C PRO A 143 -24.12 3.55 20.90
N GLU A 144 -25.45 3.45 20.94
CA GLU A 144 -26.32 3.35 19.76
C GLU A 144 -26.28 4.65 18.96
N GLY A 145 -25.27 4.75 18.09
CA GLY A 145 -25.25 5.72 17.00
C GLY A 145 -26.02 5.16 15.82
N GLU A 146 -26.75 6.01 15.11
CA GLU A 146 -27.43 5.75 13.82
C GLU A 146 -26.40 5.52 12.69
N GLY A 147 -25.43 4.64 12.92
CA GLY A 147 -24.50 4.15 11.90
C GLY A 147 -25.15 3.04 11.09
N ARG A 148 -24.79 2.93 9.80
CA ARG A 148 -25.11 1.76 8.97
C ARG A 148 -24.56 0.50 9.65
N SER A 149 -25.38 -0.15 10.47
CA SER A 149 -25.00 -1.16 11.48
C SER A 149 -24.41 -2.46 10.94
N ASP A 150 -24.35 -2.62 9.62
CA ASP A 150 -23.86 -3.81 8.93
C ASP A 150 -22.64 -3.52 8.04
N ILE A 151 -21.76 -2.58 8.40
CA ILE A 151 -20.48 -2.40 7.70
C ILE A 151 -19.36 -3.00 8.56
N ILE A 152 -18.69 -4.04 8.06
CA ILE A 152 -17.50 -4.61 8.71
C ILE A 152 -16.40 -3.56 8.67
N PRO A 153 -15.78 -3.16 9.79
CA PRO A 153 -14.80 -2.07 9.78
C PRO A 153 -13.49 -2.46 9.06
N PRO A 154 -12.71 -1.47 8.57
CA PRO A 154 -11.48 -1.71 7.79
C PRO A 154 -10.48 -2.65 8.47
N TRP A 155 -10.21 -2.45 9.77
CA TRP A 155 -9.25 -3.26 10.53
C TRP A 155 -9.65 -4.74 10.68
N GLU A 156 -10.92 -5.08 10.48
CA GLU A 156 -11.40 -6.48 10.51
C GLU A 156 -11.43 -7.10 9.11
N ARG A 157 -11.76 -6.32 8.07
CA ARG A 157 -11.90 -6.84 6.70
C ARG A 157 -10.63 -6.77 5.86
N TRP A 158 -9.64 -5.96 6.24
CA TRP A 158 -8.42 -5.78 5.45
C TRP A 158 -7.35 -6.80 5.80
N GLU A 159 -6.66 -7.27 4.76
CA GLU A 159 -5.43 -8.05 4.87
C GLU A 159 -4.37 -7.39 3.99
N ILE A 160 -3.22 -7.04 4.56
CA ILE A 160 -2.11 -6.45 3.81
C ILE A 160 -1.03 -7.51 3.59
N ARG A 161 -0.73 -7.80 2.32
CA ARG A 161 0.33 -8.71 1.89
C ARG A 161 1.52 -7.92 1.37
N TYR A 162 2.61 -7.96 2.14
CA TYR A 162 3.87 -7.35 1.73
C TYR A 162 4.67 -8.33 0.87
N THR A 163 5.01 -7.91 -0.35
CA THR A 163 5.96 -8.65 -1.18
C THR A 163 7.36 -8.15 -0.86
N THR A 164 8.15 -8.97 -0.18
CA THR A 164 9.50 -8.59 0.25
C THR A 164 10.47 -9.76 0.13
N SER A 165 11.73 -9.47 -0.21
CA SER A 165 12.82 -10.45 -0.24
C SER A 165 13.57 -10.54 1.10
N GLY A 166 13.22 -9.72 2.10
CA GLY A 166 13.88 -9.71 3.41
C GLY A 166 13.48 -8.54 4.30
N LEU A 167 14.23 -8.36 5.40
CA LEU A 167 13.95 -7.35 6.43
C LEU A 167 14.14 -5.90 5.92
N ASP A 168 15.23 -5.62 5.20
CA ASP A 168 15.54 -4.28 4.72
C ASP A 168 14.50 -3.74 3.72
N PRO A 169 14.18 -4.44 2.61
CA PRO A 169 13.13 -3.97 1.69
C PRO A 169 11.76 -3.88 2.35
N TYR A 170 11.47 -4.69 3.37
CA TYR A 170 10.24 -4.59 4.15
C TYR A 170 10.20 -3.31 4.99
N SER A 171 11.28 -2.99 5.69
CA SER A 171 11.38 -1.75 6.48
C SER A 171 11.23 -0.49 5.62
N GLN A 172 11.76 -0.52 4.38
CA GLN A 172 11.62 0.56 3.41
C GLN A 172 10.17 0.73 2.95
N GLN A 173 9.43 -0.38 2.76
CA GLN A 173 8.00 -0.34 2.45
C GLN A 173 7.21 0.33 3.58
N LEU A 174 7.42 -0.08 4.83
CA LEU A 174 6.74 0.51 5.98
C LEU A 174 7.04 2.01 6.10
N ASP A 175 8.30 2.43 5.97
CA ASP A 175 8.72 3.83 6.05
C ASP A 175 8.22 4.71 4.91
N PHE A 176 8.03 4.12 3.72
CA PHE A 176 7.46 4.82 2.57
C PHE A 176 6.00 5.21 2.85
N PHE A 177 5.23 4.27 3.41
CA PHE A 177 3.82 4.51 3.80
C PHE A 177 3.65 5.13 5.19
N LYS A 178 4.75 5.51 5.85
CA LYS A 178 4.77 6.10 7.20
C LYS A 178 4.04 5.25 8.24
N ILE A 179 4.09 3.92 8.06
CA ILE A 179 3.54 2.95 9.00
C ILE A 179 4.50 2.85 10.18
N GLU A 180 3.97 2.99 11.39
CA GLU A 180 4.75 2.86 12.62
C GLU A 180 4.50 1.49 13.24
N LEU A 181 5.54 0.88 13.79
CA LEU A 181 5.40 -0.34 14.58
C LEU A 181 5.30 0.03 16.06
N ALA A 182 4.60 -0.79 16.82
CA ALA A 182 4.52 -0.61 18.26
C ALA A 182 4.45 -1.92 19.02
N ALA A 183 4.87 -1.87 20.27
CA ALA A 183 4.65 -2.90 21.26
C ALA A 183 3.71 -2.38 22.36
N ALA A 184 2.61 -3.07 22.58
CA ALA A 184 1.61 -2.75 23.60
C ALA A 184 1.39 -3.95 24.54
N GLY A 185 0.96 -3.68 25.78
CA GLY A 185 0.89 -4.69 26.84
C GLY A 185 2.17 -4.77 27.65
N GLY A 186 2.10 -5.39 28.84
CA GLY A 186 3.22 -5.45 29.80
C GLY A 186 3.48 -4.17 30.60
N GLY A 187 2.84 -3.06 30.27
CA GLY A 187 2.92 -1.77 30.98
C GLY A 187 1.84 -0.78 30.54
N PRO A 188 1.76 0.40 31.16
CA PRO A 188 0.72 1.40 30.89
C PRO A 188 0.96 2.21 29.60
N LEU A 189 2.15 2.11 29.01
CA LEU A 189 2.55 2.87 27.82
C LEU A 189 2.71 1.95 26.61
N VAL A 190 2.51 2.54 25.43
CA VAL A 190 2.83 1.93 24.14
C VAL A 190 4.17 2.46 23.68
N ASP A 191 5.07 1.55 23.30
CA ASP A 191 6.36 1.90 22.72
C ASP A 191 6.25 1.82 21.19
N TYR A 192 6.52 2.93 20.52
CA TYR A 192 6.44 3.06 19.07
C TYR A 192 7.85 3.12 18.48
N ALA A 193 8.01 2.58 17.28
CA ALA A 193 9.18 2.69 16.43
C ALA A 193 8.80 3.18 15.04
N PHE A 194 9.60 4.09 14.49
CA PHE A 194 9.40 4.70 13.18
C PHE A 194 10.75 5.00 12.52
N HIS A 195 10.73 5.30 11.21
CA HIS A 195 11.97 5.35 10.41
C HIS A 195 12.76 4.03 10.51
N LEU A 196 12.07 2.92 10.31
CA LEU A 196 12.50 1.54 10.51
C LEU A 196 13.66 1.12 9.59
N ALA A 197 13.79 1.76 8.43
CA ALA A 197 14.88 1.52 7.49
C ALA A 197 16.21 2.13 7.97
N LYS A 198 16.21 3.02 8.98
CA LYS A 198 17.45 3.54 9.56
C LYS A 198 18.25 2.41 10.24
N ALA A 199 19.57 2.57 10.28
CA ALA A 199 20.45 1.66 11.04
C ALA A 199 20.06 1.57 12.52
N LYS A 200 19.57 2.67 13.09
CA LYS A 200 18.93 2.73 14.40
C LYS A 200 17.58 3.44 14.23
N PRO A 201 16.45 2.71 14.25
CA PRO A 201 15.13 3.32 14.15
C PRO A 201 14.87 4.29 15.30
N ASP A 202 14.06 5.29 15.03
CA ASP A 202 13.63 6.23 16.06
C ASP A 202 12.53 5.58 16.90
N ARG A 203 12.44 5.98 18.18
CA ARG A 203 11.42 5.46 19.10
C ARG A 203 10.75 6.59 19.87
N ARG A 204 9.48 6.38 20.21
CA ARG A 204 8.71 7.25 21.12
C ARG A 204 7.81 6.41 22.00
N THR A 205 7.39 6.96 23.13
CA THR A 205 6.39 6.34 24.00
C THR A 205 5.16 7.21 24.05
N GLY A 206 4.00 6.60 24.26
CA GLY A 206 2.73 7.33 24.33
C GLY A 206 1.70 6.55 25.12
N LYS A 207 0.66 7.25 25.58
CA LYS A 207 -0.49 6.60 26.20
C LYS A 207 -1.34 5.94 25.10
N PRO A 208 -1.96 4.78 25.37
CA PRO A 208 -2.89 4.17 24.42
C PRO A 208 -4.05 5.11 24.02
N GLU A 209 -4.53 5.93 24.97
CA GLU A 209 -5.67 6.84 24.79
C GLU A 209 -5.41 7.98 23.80
N ASP A 210 -4.15 8.38 23.63
CA ASP A 210 -3.75 9.44 22.70
C ASP A 210 -3.67 8.94 21.25
N GLU A 211 -3.71 7.61 21.06
CA GLU A 211 -3.55 6.97 19.76
C GLU A 211 -4.91 6.66 19.14
N LYS A 212 -5.24 7.41 18.09
CA LYS A 212 -6.53 7.33 17.38
C LYS A 212 -6.42 6.69 16.01
N ARG A 213 -5.20 6.36 15.56
CA ARG A 213 -4.98 5.76 14.25
C ARG A 213 -5.48 4.32 14.23
N MET A 214 -5.93 3.90 13.06
CA MET A 214 -6.20 2.49 12.80
C MET A 214 -4.92 1.70 13.01
N TYR A 215 -5.05 0.58 13.72
CA TYR A 215 -3.97 -0.38 13.88
C TYR A 215 -4.37 -1.75 13.39
N MET A 216 -3.37 -2.53 13.00
CA MET A 216 -3.52 -3.93 12.63
C MET A 216 -2.47 -4.76 13.36
N THR A 217 -2.74 -6.06 13.50
CA THR A 217 -1.78 -7.03 14.03
C THR A 217 -1.81 -8.28 13.17
N TRP A 218 -0.73 -9.05 13.20
CA TRP A 218 -0.66 -10.30 12.47
C TRP A 218 -1.49 -11.36 13.16
N GLN A 219 -2.43 -11.96 12.41
CA GLN A 219 -3.24 -13.09 12.91
C GLN A 219 -2.35 -14.26 13.35
N ARG A 220 -1.28 -14.53 12.59
CA ARG A 220 -0.27 -15.54 12.93
C ARG A 220 0.97 -14.86 13.48
N ALA A 221 1.09 -14.79 14.81
CA ALA A 221 2.22 -14.18 15.48
C ALA A 221 3.57 -14.83 15.11
N GLY A 222 3.61 -16.09 14.65
CA GLY A 222 4.82 -16.78 14.19
C GLY A 222 5.20 -16.57 12.71
N GLY A 223 4.37 -15.86 11.93
CA GLY A 223 4.63 -15.69 10.50
C GLY A 223 5.89 -14.87 10.18
N PRO A 224 6.49 -15.01 8.98
CA PRO A 224 7.73 -14.32 8.61
C PRO A 224 7.68 -12.80 8.80
N LEU A 225 6.58 -12.15 8.40
CA LEU A 225 6.41 -10.70 8.56
C LEU A 225 6.23 -10.27 10.02
N ALA A 226 5.57 -11.10 10.84
CA ALA A 226 5.45 -10.85 12.28
C ALA A 226 6.82 -10.96 12.98
N VAL A 227 7.69 -11.87 12.53
CA VAL A 227 9.08 -11.95 12.98
C VAL A 227 9.86 -10.70 12.57
N PHE A 228 9.67 -10.20 11.34
CA PHE A 228 10.30 -8.96 10.89
C PHE A 228 9.88 -7.75 11.73
N ASP A 229 8.60 -7.59 12.06
CA ASP A 229 8.17 -6.50 12.93
C ASP A 229 8.85 -6.56 14.31
N ARG A 230 8.97 -7.76 14.90
CA ARG A 230 9.70 -7.94 16.16
C ARG A 230 11.18 -7.60 16.03
N GLN A 231 11.83 -7.99 14.93
CA GLN A 231 13.23 -7.66 14.67
C GLN A 231 13.43 -6.14 14.52
N LEU A 232 12.52 -5.46 13.83
CA LEU A 232 12.56 -4.00 13.67
C LEU A 232 12.34 -3.27 14.99
N LEU A 233 11.40 -3.73 15.82
CA LEU A 233 11.20 -3.21 17.18
C LEU A 233 12.42 -3.46 18.08
N ALA A 234 13.00 -4.65 18.02
CA ALA A 234 14.22 -4.97 18.76
C ALA A 234 15.40 -4.07 18.34
N LYS A 235 15.54 -3.81 17.03
CA LYS A 235 16.53 -2.87 16.47
C LYS A 235 16.34 -1.44 16.98
N ALA A 236 15.10 -1.02 17.24
CA ALA A 236 14.76 0.25 17.88
C ALA A 236 15.00 0.25 19.41
N GLY A 237 15.38 -0.90 19.99
CA GLY A 237 15.53 -1.07 21.43
C GLY A 237 14.19 -1.17 22.17
N VAL A 238 13.15 -1.66 21.51
CA VAL A 238 11.83 -1.93 22.10
C VAL A 238 11.69 -3.44 22.35
N SER A 239 11.42 -3.82 23.59
CA SER A 239 11.14 -5.22 23.93
C SER A 239 9.72 -5.59 23.50
N THR A 240 9.58 -6.75 22.85
CA THR A 240 8.29 -7.33 22.42
C THR A 240 7.90 -8.55 23.26
N GLN A 241 8.66 -8.91 24.30
CA GLN A 241 8.42 -10.09 25.12
C GLN A 241 7.09 -9.96 25.87
N ARG A 242 6.15 -10.90 25.66
CA ARG A 242 4.79 -10.87 26.25
C ARG A 242 4.01 -9.59 25.91
N ARG A 243 4.30 -8.98 24.76
CA ARG A 243 3.62 -7.77 24.27
C ARG A 243 3.03 -8.04 22.89
N LEU A 244 1.91 -7.39 22.61
CA LEU A 244 1.28 -7.40 21.31
C LEU A 244 2.01 -6.44 20.38
N VAL A 245 2.36 -6.92 19.19
CA VAL A 245 2.97 -6.09 18.14
C VAL A 245 1.86 -5.53 17.27
N LEU A 246 1.86 -4.22 17.11
CA LEU A 246 0.85 -3.45 16.37
C LEU A 246 1.51 -2.67 15.23
N GLN A 247 0.79 -2.53 14.13
CA GLN A 247 1.13 -1.66 13.01
C GLN A 247 0.14 -0.50 12.98
N PHE A 248 0.60 0.73 13.12
CA PHE A 248 -0.23 1.93 13.08
C PHE A 248 -0.17 2.56 11.70
N TYR A 249 -1.35 2.70 11.07
CA TYR A 249 -1.49 3.28 9.74
C TYR A 249 -1.84 4.76 9.87
N PRO A 250 -1.07 5.67 9.25
CA PRO A 250 -1.40 7.09 9.24
C PRO A 250 -2.68 7.34 8.42
N LYS A 251 -3.35 8.47 8.67
CA LYS A 251 -4.65 8.76 8.07
C LYS A 251 -4.57 8.80 6.54
N GLU A 252 -3.45 9.27 6.00
CA GLU A 252 -3.18 9.33 4.58
C GLU A 252 -3.17 7.93 3.94
N THR A 253 -2.52 6.96 4.59
CA THR A 253 -2.45 5.58 4.12
C THR A 253 -3.79 4.86 4.29
N GLU A 254 -4.51 5.10 5.39
CA GLU A 254 -5.86 4.59 5.58
C GLU A 254 -6.81 5.08 4.47
N MET A 255 -6.78 6.38 4.17
CA MET A 255 -7.61 6.99 3.11
C MET A 255 -7.22 6.46 1.72
N LEU A 256 -5.94 6.19 1.48
CA LEU A 256 -5.48 5.57 0.24
C LEU A 256 -6.08 4.16 0.07
N LEU A 257 -6.02 3.32 1.11
CA LEU A 257 -6.57 1.97 1.09
C LEU A 257 -8.10 1.98 0.91
N LEU A 258 -8.82 2.87 1.60
CA LEU A 258 -10.27 3.06 1.43
C LEU A 258 -10.63 3.41 -0.01
N ARG A 259 -9.86 4.29 -0.66
CA ARG A 259 -10.08 4.66 -2.06
C ARG A 259 -9.84 3.48 -2.99
N LEU A 260 -8.73 2.76 -2.83
CA LEU A 260 -8.40 1.59 -3.63
C LEU A 260 -9.48 0.50 -3.53
N GLU A 261 -10.00 0.26 -2.33
CA GLU A 261 -11.10 -0.67 -2.09
C GLU A 261 -12.39 -0.24 -2.81
N ALA A 262 -12.79 1.03 -2.66
CA ALA A 262 -14.00 1.54 -3.30
C ALA A 262 -13.88 1.56 -4.83
N GLU A 263 -12.71 1.89 -5.37
CA GLU A 263 -12.43 1.85 -6.81
C GLU A 263 -12.50 0.43 -7.35
N HIS A 264 -11.93 -0.55 -6.65
CA HIS A 264 -11.98 -1.96 -7.05
C HIS A 264 -13.39 -2.55 -6.98
N ALA A 265 -14.20 -2.09 -6.01
CA ALA A 265 -15.58 -2.53 -5.83
C ALA A 265 -16.55 -2.08 -6.93
N ARG A 266 -16.14 -1.18 -7.84
CA ARG A 266 -16.91 -0.71 -9.01
C ARG A 266 -18.34 -0.26 -8.69
N GLY A 267 -18.54 0.39 -7.54
CA GLY A 267 -19.83 0.94 -7.13
C GLY A 267 -20.73 0.00 -6.33
N ARG A 268 -20.22 -1.16 -5.88
CA ARG A 268 -20.90 -1.99 -4.86
C ARG A 268 -21.06 -1.24 -3.54
N ASP A 269 -22.08 -1.61 -2.77
CA ASP A 269 -22.34 -1.00 -1.46
C ASP A 269 -21.26 -1.45 -0.45
N ALA A 270 -20.80 -0.54 0.41
CA ALA A 270 -19.80 -0.86 1.43
C ALA A 270 -20.26 -1.94 2.42
N ARG A 271 -21.58 -2.13 2.59
CA ARG A 271 -22.17 -3.24 3.38
C ARG A 271 -21.89 -4.61 2.76
N GLU A 272 -21.69 -4.66 1.44
CA GLU A 272 -21.33 -5.90 0.77
C GLU A 272 -19.86 -6.26 0.98
N PHE A 273 -19.01 -5.38 1.51
CA PHE A 273 -17.57 -5.65 1.60
C PHE A 273 -17.32 -6.67 2.71
N LEU A 274 -16.78 -7.83 2.33
CA LEU A 274 -16.47 -8.92 3.25
C LEU A 274 -15.01 -8.90 3.66
N LYS A 275 -14.12 -8.90 2.67
CA LYS A 275 -12.67 -8.95 2.87
C LYS A 275 -11.97 -8.30 1.69
N THR A 276 -10.94 -7.51 1.95
CA THR A 276 -10.12 -6.90 0.90
C THR A 276 -8.66 -7.22 1.17
N ILE A 277 -8.03 -7.90 0.21
CA ILE A 277 -6.62 -8.27 0.28
C ILE A 277 -5.85 -7.25 -0.55
N PHE A 278 -5.01 -6.46 0.11
CA PHE A 278 -4.10 -5.54 -0.55
C PHE A 278 -2.73 -6.16 -0.69
N GLY A 279 -2.07 -5.88 -1.81
CA GLY A 279 -0.66 -6.17 -2.04
C GLY A 279 0.16 -4.91 -1.98
N VAL A 280 1.42 -5.05 -1.58
CA VAL A 280 2.46 -4.02 -1.75
C VAL A 280 3.43 -4.47 -2.82
N ARG A 281 3.73 -3.57 -3.76
CA ARG A 281 4.76 -3.78 -4.79
C ARG A 281 5.59 -2.52 -5.02
N ALA A 282 6.76 -2.70 -5.62
CA ALA A 282 7.57 -1.59 -6.10
C ALA A 282 6.89 -0.91 -7.30
N ALA A 283 6.92 0.41 -7.32
CA ALA A 283 6.38 1.25 -8.39
C ALA A 283 7.39 2.34 -8.78
N ARG A 284 7.08 3.13 -9.82
CA ARG A 284 7.95 4.20 -10.27
C ARG A 284 8.09 5.27 -9.18
N GLY A 285 9.22 5.28 -8.48
CA GLY A 285 9.52 6.24 -7.43
C GLY A 285 9.24 5.78 -6.00
N GLY A 286 8.97 4.48 -5.77
CA GLY A 286 8.79 3.95 -4.42
C GLY A 286 7.95 2.68 -4.39
N TYR A 287 6.87 2.70 -3.60
CA TYR A 287 5.96 1.58 -3.44
C TYR A 287 4.52 2.00 -3.67
N GLU A 288 3.66 1.06 -4.04
CA GLU A 288 2.23 1.31 -4.14
C GLU A 288 1.44 0.14 -3.55
N PHE A 289 0.27 0.48 -3.00
CA PHE A 289 -0.75 -0.51 -2.68
C PHE A 289 -1.58 -0.81 -3.93
N PHE A 290 -2.00 -2.05 -4.05
CA PHE A 290 -2.98 -2.49 -5.06
C PHE A 290 -3.90 -3.53 -4.45
N VAL A 291 -5.12 -3.66 -4.96
CA VAL A 291 -6.03 -4.73 -4.53
C VAL A 291 -5.63 -6.01 -5.25
N ILE A 292 -5.30 -7.05 -4.48
CA ILE A 292 -5.07 -8.41 -4.97
C ILE A 292 -6.41 -9.08 -5.22
N ASP A 293 -7.29 -9.05 -4.21
CA ASP A 293 -8.61 -9.67 -4.27
C ASP A 293 -9.58 -8.95 -3.33
N GLN A 294 -10.88 -9.03 -3.67
CA GLN A 294 -11.95 -8.46 -2.87
C GLN A 294 -13.15 -9.39 -2.86
N PHE A 295 -13.53 -9.79 -1.66
CA PHE A 295 -14.66 -10.68 -1.41
C PHE A 295 -15.86 -9.87 -0.96
N PHE A 296 -17.04 -10.33 -1.38
CA PHE A 296 -18.30 -9.66 -1.08
C PHE A 296 -19.27 -10.61 -0.40
N ARG A 297 -20.09 -10.06 0.50
CA ARG A 297 -21.27 -10.71 1.06
C ARG A 297 -22.43 -10.62 0.05
N PRO A 298 -23.44 -11.49 0.18
CA PRO A 298 -24.71 -11.28 -0.50
C PRO A 298 -25.24 -9.87 -0.22
N ALA A 299 -25.92 -9.27 -1.22
CA ALA A 299 -26.52 -7.97 -1.05
C ALA A 299 -27.48 -7.96 0.16
N PRO A 300 -27.50 -6.89 0.98
CA PRO A 300 -28.43 -6.78 2.08
C PRO A 300 -29.86 -6.94 1.56
N LEU A 301 -30.68 -7.75 2.24
CA LEU A 301 -32.10 -7.81 1.95
C LEU A 301 -32.70 -6.42 2.21
N MET A 302 -33.40 -5.86 1.20
CA MET A 302 -34.09 -4.57 1.31
C MET A 302 -35.33 -4.66 2.18
#